data_AF-A0A2M9V2C3-F1
#
_entry.id   AF-A0A2M9V2C3-F1
#
_cell.length_a   1.000
_cell.length_b   1.000
_cell.length_c   1.000
_cell.angle_alpha   90.00
_cell.angle_beta   90.00
_cell.angle_gamma   90.00
#
_symmetry.space_group_name_H-M   'P 1'
#
loop_
_entity.id
_entity.type
_entity.pdbx_description
1 polymer ?
#
loop_
_entity_poly.entity_id
_entity_poly.type
_entity_poly.pdbx_seq_one_letter_code
_entity_poly.pdbx_strand_id
1 'polypeptide(L)' 'METIYKIIGGGQKVKQNLEFGIQTEYIKEESDRPEKAKCAGQDNYTNVMWHTDLCTLQKWANDWAGQEVELVEFAD' A
#
# COMPACT_ATOMS: atom_id res chain seq x y z
N MET A 1 0.06 -11.19 -15.83
CA MET A 1 -0.29 -9.87 -15.27
C MET A 1 -1.48 -10.05 -14.35
N GLU A 2 -1.39 -9.49 -13.16
CA GLU A 2 -2.43 -9.54 -12.14
C GLU A 2 -2.65 -8.13 -11.57
N THR A 3 -3.86 -7.85 -11.11
CA THR A 3 -4.16 -6.62 -10.37
C THR A 3 -3.36 -6.60 -9.06
N ILE A 4 -2.66 -5.51 -8.82
CA ILE A 4 -2.04 -5.20 -7.53
C ILE A 4 -2.56 -3.88 -6.99
N TYR A 5 -2.50 -3.75 -5.67
CA TYR A 5 -2.75 -2.54 -4.92
C TYR A 5 -1.44 -2.12 -4.27
N LYS A 6 -1.08 -0.84 -4.36
CA LYS A 6 0.18 -0.34 -3.79
C LYS A 6 0.04 1.01 -3.13
N ILE A 7 0.80 1.22 -2.06
CA ILE A 7 0.97 2.52 -1.39
C ILE A 7 2.40 2.98 -1.63
N ILE A 8 2.54 4.14 -2.29
CA ILE A 8 3.85 4.75 -2.53
C ILE A 8 4.38 5.35 -1.22
N GLY A 9 5.62 5.03 -0.86
CA GLY A 9 6.18 5.36 0.46
C GLY A 9 5.72 4.41 1.59
N GLY A 10 4.81 3.48 1.29
CA GLY A 10 4.53 2.30 2.09
C GLY A 10 4.00 2.63 3.48
N GLY A 11 4.33 1.79 4.45
CA GLY A 11 3.89 1.96 5.83
C GLY A 11 4.43 3.22 6.51
N GLN A 12 5.59 3.74 6.08
CA GLN A 12 6.10 5.02 6.58
C GLN A 12 5.21 6.18 6.13
N LYS A 13 4.74 6.16 4.88
CA LYS A 13 3.81 7.16 4.36
C LYS A 13 2.47 7.10 5.09
N VAL A 14 1.97 5.90 5.39
CA VAL A 14 0.74 5.71 6.19
C VAL A 14 0.87 6.40 7.55
N LYS A 15 1.96 6.14 8.29
CA LYS A 15 2.21 6.78 9.60
C LYS A 15 2.25 8.31 9.49
N GLN A 16 3.00 8.83 8.53
CA GLN A 16 3.11 10.28 8.33
C GLN A 16 1.76 10.91 8.00
N ASN A 17 1.01 10.32 7.07
CA ASN A 17 -0.30 10.82 6.68
C ASN A 17 -1.26 10.87 7.86
N LEU A 18 -1.28 9.82 8.70
CA LEU A 18 -2.05 9.81 9.94
C LEU A 18 -1.65 10.95 10.89
N GLU A 19 -0.35 11.17 11.11
CA GLU A 19 0.15 12.27 11.96
C GLU A 19 -0.26 13.65 11.46
N PHE A 20 -0.38 13.82 10.13
CA PHE A 20 -0.79 15.07 9.50
C PHE A 20 -2.31 15.18 9.25
N GLY A 21 -3.10 14.16 9.59
CA GLY A 21 -4.54 14.13 9.30
C GLY A 21 -4.88 14.07 7.81
N ILE A 22 -4.00 13.48 7.00
CA ILE A 22 -4.13 13.31 5.55
C ILE A 22 -4.57 11.87 5.27
N GLN A 23 -5.49 11.65 4.33
CA GLN A 23 -5.86 10.31 3.88
C GLN A 23 -4.68 9.64 3.15
N THR A 24 -4.55 8.31 3.26
CA THR A 24 -3.53 7.57 2.51
C THR A 24 -4.12 7.02 1.22
N GLU A 25 -3.48 7.36 0.12
CA GLU A 25 -3.85 6.89 -1.21
C GLU A 25 -3.22 5.53 -1.51
N TYR A 26 -3.98 4.67 -2.18
CA TYR A 26 -3.46 3.48 -2.84
C TYR A 26 -3.68 3.57 -4.36
N ILE A 27 -2.80 2.93 -5.12
CA ILE A 27 -2.91 2.81 -6.58
C ILE A 27 -3.32 1.38 -6.89
N LYS A 28 -4.32 1.23 -7.76
CA LYS A 28 -4.71 -0.04 -8.38
C LYS A 28 -4.12 -0.12 -9.78
N GLU A 29 -3.34 -1.16 -10.07
CA GLU A 29 -2.74 -1.33 -11.40
C GLU A 29 -2.62 -2.80 -11.81
N GLU A 30 -2.62 -3.07 -13.11
CA GLU A 30 -2.25 -4.37 -13.67
C GLU A 30 -0.73 -4.49 -13.75
N SER A 31 -0.16 -5.52 -13.13
CA SER A 31 1.30 -5.65 -12.99
C SER A 31 1.78 -7.09 -13.24
N ASP A 32 3.00 -7.23 -13.77
CA ASP A 32 3.72 -8.50 -13.80
C ASP A 32 4.62 -8.71 -12.57
N ARG A 33 4.57 -7.77 -11.61
CA ARG A 33 5.33 -7.82 -10.37
C ARG A 33 5.10 -9.09 -9.55
N PRO A 34 3.87 -9.65 -9.42
CA PRO A 34 3.67 -10.91 -8.71
C PRO A 34 4.51 -12.07 -9.28
N GLU A 35 4.57 -12.17 -10.60
CA GLU A 35 5.33 -13.21 -11.31
C GLU A 35 6.84 -13.02 -11.14
N LYS A 36 7.32 -11.77 -11.18
CA LYS A 36 8.75 -11.43 -11.09
C LYS A 36 9.30 -11.46 -9.65
N ALA A 37 8.58 -10.87 -8.70
CA ALA A 37 9.02 -10.69 -7.32
C ALA A 37 8.75 -11.93 -6.44
N LYS A 38 7.72 -12.72 -6.78
CA LYS A 38 7.28 -13.93 -6.03
C LYS A 38 6.91 -13.69 -4.55
N CYS A 39 6.89 -12.45 -4.08
CA CYS A 39 6.48 -12.09 -2.73
C CYS A 39 5.73 -10.75 -2.74
N ALA A 40 4.75 -10.59 -1.84
CA ALA A 40 4.10 -9.32 -1.55
C ALA A 40 4.66 -8.73 -0.24
N GLY A 41 4.55 -7.42 -0.05
CA GLY A 41 5.10 -6.73 1.13
C GLY A 41 5.58 -5.31 0.84
N GLN A 42 6.37 -4.77 1.76
CA GLN A 42 7.09 -3.51 1.55
C GLN A 42 8.49 -3.75 1.00
N ASP A 43 8.78 -3.12 -0.11
CA ASP A 43 10.11 -3.05 -0.69
C ASP A 43 10.93 -1.98 0.06
N ASN A 44 12.02 -2.40 0.71
CA ASN A 44 12.85 -1.51 1.54
C ASN A 44 13.64 -0.47 0.74
N TYR A 45 13.86 -0.68 -0.57
CA TYR A 45 14.62 0.25 -1.40
C TYR A 45 13.73 1.36 -1.95
N THR A 46 12.53 0.99 -2.42
CA THR A 46 11.57 1.93 -3.02
C THR A 46 10.54 2.46 -2.02
N ASN A 47 10.46 1.86 -0.83
CA ASN A 47 9.38 2.05 0.14
C ASN A 47 7.99 1.77 -0.44
N VAL A 48 7.86 1.02 -1.53
CA VAL A 48 6.53 0.66 -2.05
C VAL A 48 6.01 -0.55 -1.30
N MET A 49 4.85 -0.41 -0.66
CA MET A 49 4.11 -1.52 -0.07
C MET A 49 3.01 -1.97 -1.03
N TRP A 50 2.89 -3.27 -1.30
CA TRP A 50 1.90 -3.76 -2.27
C TRP A 50 1.42 -5.18 -1.98
N HIS A 51 0.21 -5.50 -2.46
CA HIS A 51 -0.40 -6.83 -2.41
C HIS A 51 -1.39 -7.02 -3.57
N THR A 52 -1.74 -8.26 -3.92
CA THR A 52 -2.81 -8.60 -4.89
C THR A 52 -4.22 -8.57 -4.28
N ASP A 53 -4.33 -8.28 -2.98
CA ASP A 53 -5.58 -8.25 -2.22
C ASP A 53 -5.60 -6.96 -1.40
N LEU A 54 -6.60 -6.12 -1.68
CA LEU A 54 -6.78 -4.84 -1.02
C LEU A 54 -7.05 -5.01 0.48
N CYS A 55 -7.75 -6.07 0.89
CA CYS A 55 -8.03 -6.32 2.31
C CYS A 55 -6.73 -6.54 3.10
N THR A 56 -5.78 -7.26 2.52
CA THR A 56 -4.47 -7.48 3.13
C THR A 56 -3.64 -6.20 3.16
N LEU A 57 -3.65 -5.40 2.09
CA LEU A 57 -2.98 -4.09 2.08
C LEU A 57 -3.55 -3.15 3.15
N GLN A 58 -4.87 -3.12 3.32
CA GLN A 58 -5.56 -2.35 4.36
C GLN A 58 -5.15 -2.79 5.76
N LYS A 59 -5.06 -4.10 6.01
CA LYS A 59 -4.58 -4.61 7.31
C LYS A 59 -3.16 -4.13 7.61
N TRP A 60 -2.26 -4.20 6.63
CA TRP A 60 -0.89 -3.70 6.82
C TRP A 60 -0.85 -2.19 7.05
N ALA A 61 -1.67 -1.41 6.35
CA ALA A 61 -1.78 0.02 6.60
C ALA A 61 -2.22 0.29 8.06
N ASN A 62 -3.23 -0.43 8.55
CA ASN A 62 -3.69 -0.33 9.94
C ASN A 62 -2.58 -0.71 10.93
N ASP A 63 -1.86 -1.81 10.67
CA ASP A 63 -0.76 -2.28 11.53
C ASP A 63 0.37 -1.25 11.61
N TRP A 64 0.72 -0.62 10.48
CA TRP A 64 1.69 0.48 10.46
C TRP A 64 1.18 1.70 11.21
N ALA A 65 -0.08 2.10 11.02
CA ALA A 65 -0.68 3.22 11.71
C ALA A 65 -0.87 3.00 13.22
N GLY A 66 -0.98 1.74 13.66
CA GLY A 66 -1.39 1.38 15.02
C GLY A 66 -2.87 1.63 15.30
N GLN A 67 -3.67 1.93 14.27
CA GLN A 67 -5.11 2.14 14.32
C GLN A 67 -5.72 1.96 12.93
N GLU A 68 -7.05 1.90 12.84
CA GLU A 68 -7.74 1.86 11.56
C GLU A 68 -7.54 3.18 10.78
N VAL A 69 -7.13 3.06 9.52
CA VAL A 69 -6.98 4.19 8.59
C VAL A 69 -7.84 3.97 7.36
N GLU A 70 -8.36 5.04 6.79
CA GLU A 70 -9.06 4.98 5.51
C GLU A 70 -8.05 5.03 4.36
N LEU A 71 -8.08 4.00 3.50
CA LEU A 71 -7.35 4.01 2.23
C LEU A 71 -8.28 4.47 1.10
N VAL A 72 -7.83 5.46 0.34
CA VAL A 72 -8.57 6.00 -0.81
C VAL A 72 -7.89 5.61 -2.12
N GLU A 73 -8.66 5.23 -3.13
CA GLU A 73 -8.10 4.94 -4.45
C GLU A 73 -7.62 6.25 -5.08
N PHE A 74 -6.37 6.29 -5.53
CA PHE A 74 -5.84 7.42 -6.29
C PHE A 74 -6.56 7.48 -7.64
N ALA A 75 -7.30 8.57 -7.88
CA ALA A 75 -7.92 8.87 -9.16
C ALA A 75 -7.09 9.95 -9.86
N ASP A 76 -6.57 9.60 -11.05
CA ASP A 76 -5.81 10.49 -11.93
C ASP A 76 -6.70 11.56 -12.57
#